data_AF-A0A8J2IKH0-F1
#
_entry.id   AF-A0A8J2IKH0-F1
#
_cell.length_a   1.000
_cell.length_b   1.000
_cell.length_c   1.000
_cell.angle_alpha   90.00
_cell.angle_beta   90.00
_cell.angle_gamma   90.00
#
_symmetry.space_group_name_H-M   'P 1'
#
loop_
_entity.id
_entity.type
_entity.pdbx_description
1 polymer ?
#
loop_
_entity_poly.entity_id
_entity_poly.type
_entity_poly.pdbx_seq_one_letter_code
_entity_poly.pdbx_strand_id
1 'polypeptide(L)'
;MPHPTLREVKFTACNRTLATRTTMAESKSIAADVVADLNDRSEVQDTVSTSATSKRDKWQVSLIAGAGACIVVLIINLGVTIWSSVTLKGSENNESGKRSNRGIIYEGSCSASRTLNIVIHLVINIFGSILLAASNYGMQCLSAPTRADVDQAHVRKNWMDIGIPSFRNLRMVSRTRVALWLLLVLSSVPLHLLYGAAFCGSCALLIWGVVILPGPRDPKSLWDLGFGSANELTLISGLAWQNMEEKRLIANVLMANLPQLIFSFLYFQYNSVFTCMTAAAEWSGYGNKRRSLRVSSDPTGEQRSRYFLQLPYRYSIPLLLASILMHWMLSQSIFIVAVEQSGFWKEFTCGYSPITIIFVIITAAFMAAAVIITALRRLPTTMPVASSCSLAIAAACHHPDNTPQPDASAFPLQWGVMWRQREESGRELTNHCGFSQYPVERPEEGVVYR
;
A
#
# COMPACT_ATOMS: atom_id res chain seq x y z
N MET A 1 0.47 -40.28 -60.87
CA MET A 1 1.64 -40.91 -61.52
C MET A 1 2.08 -40.01 -62.67
N PRO A 2 3.38 -39.73 -62.91
CA PRO A 2 4.54 -39.74 -62.01
C PRO A 2 5.31 -38.39 -61.99
N HIS A 3 6.16 -38.24 -60.97
CA HIS A 3 7.30 -37.30 -60.89
C HIS A 3 8.34 -37.53 -62.00
N PRO A 4 9.22 -36.54 -62.23
CA PRO A 4 10.66 -36.79 -62.35
C PRO A 4 11.46 -35.85 -61.42
N THR A 5 12.11 -36.39 -60.39
CA THR A 5 13.55 -36.75 -60.31
C THR A 5 14.51 -35.58 -60.03
N LEU A 6 14.88 -35.50 -58.74
CA LEU A 6 16.06 -34.82 -58.21
C LEU A 6 17.34 -35.38 -58.87
N ARG A 7 18.21 -34.50 -59.38
CA ARG A 7 19.60 -34.83 -59.72
C ARG A 7 20.48 -34.54 -58.51
N GLU A 8 21.16 -35.56 -58.03
CA GLU A 8 22.29 -35.46 -57.11
C GLU A 8 23.43 -34.64 -57.72
N VAL A 9 23.94 -33.65 -56.98
CA VAL A 9 25.21 -32.98 -57.26
C VAL A 9 26.24 -33.51 -56.26
N LYS A 10 27.13 -34.37 -56.74
CA LYS A 10 28.33 -34.83 -56.01
C LYS A 10 29.28 -33.65 -55.82
N PHE A 11 29.64 -33.35 -54.58
CA PHE A 11 30.75 -32.44 -54.27
C PHE A 11 32.06 -33.22 -54.21
N THR A 12 32.93 -32.93 -55.18
CA THR A 12 34.28 -33.46 -55.30
C THR A 12 35.20 -32.76 -54.29
N ALA A 13 35.87 -33.55 -53.44
CA ALA A 13 36.86 -33.06 -52.49
C ALA A 13 38.07 -32.45 -53.22
N CYS A 14 38.30 -31.14 -53.02
CA CYS A 14 39.53 -30.47 -53.45
C CYS A 14 40.57 -30.58 -52.35
N ASN A 15 41.54 -31.47 -52.56
CA ASN A 15 42.72 -31.64 -51.71
C ASN A 15 43.73 -30.53 -52.08
N ARG A 16 43.81 -29.47 -51.26
CA ARG A 16 44.87 -28.46 -51.35
C ARG A 16 45.78 -28.56 -50.14
N THR A 17 46.92 -29.21 -50.34
CA THR A 17 48.11 -29.09 -49.51
C THR A 17 48.62 -27.64 -49.59
N LEU A 18 48.30 -26.82 -48.59
CA LEU A 18 49.03 -25.59 -48.32
C LEU A 18 50.06 -25.87 -47.21
N ALA A 19 51.33 -25.86 -47.58
CA ALA A 19 52.42 -25.85 -46.63
C ALA A 19 52.52 -24.46 -45.99
N THR A 20 51.93 -24.28 -44.81
CA THR A 20 52.15 -23.10 -43.98
C THR A 20 53.33 -23.37 -43.05
N ARG A 21 54.50 -22.79 -43.37
CA ARG A 21 55.59 -22.60 -42.43
C ARG A 21 55.14 -21.49 -41.46
N THR A 22 54.39 -21.84 -40.43
CA THR A 22 54.15 -20.95 -39.29
C THR A 22 55.43 -20.87 -38.46
N THR A 23 55.94 -19.66 -38.26
CA THR A 23 57.09 -19.47 -37.37
C THR A 23 56.66 -19.73 -35.92
N MET A 24 57.56 -20.24 -35.08
CA MET A 24 57.28 -20.57 -33.66
C MET A 24 56.76 -19.36 -32.84
N ALA A 25 56.92 -18.13 -33.35
CA ALA A 25 56.41 -16.90 -32.75
C ALA A 25 54.92 -16.68 -33.07
N GLU A 26 54.49 -16.93 -34.32
CA GLU A 26 53.07 -16.80 -34.71
C GLU A 26 52.20 -17.87 -34.06
N SER A 27 52.69 -19.10 -33.90
CA SER A 27 51.93 -20.15 -33.21
C SER A 27 51.72 -19.85 -31.72
N LYS A 28 52.69 -19.18 -31.07
CA LYS A 28 52.54 -18.70 -29.69
C LYS A 28 51.57 -17.53 -29.57
N SER A 29 51.54 -16.61 -30.54
CA SER A 29 50.57 -15.51 -30.58
C SER A 29 49.15 -16.04 -30.72
N ILE A 30 48.92 -16.94 -31.69
CA ILE A 30 47.59 -17.52 -31.93
C ILE A 30 47.14 -18.36 -30.72
N ALA A 31 48.04 -19.10 -30.09
CA ALA A 31 47.70 -19.84 -28.87
C ALA A 31 47.37 -18.91 -27.69
N ALA A 32 48.07 -17.77 -27.55
CA ALA A 32 47.78 -16.77 -26.53
C ALA A 32 46.42 -16.09 -26.78
N ASP A 33 46.09 -15.76 -28.03
CA ASP A 33 44.81 -15.15 -28.40
C ASP A 33 43.64 -16.13 -28.21
N VAL A 34 43.83 -17.42 -28.52
CA VAL A 34 42.82 -18.46 -28.28
C VAL A 34 42.63 -18.71 -26.78
N VAL A 35 43.70 -18.70 -25.98
CA VAL A 35 43.60 -18.83 -24.53
C VAL A 35 42.94 -17.59 -23.91
N ALA A 36 43.18 -16.40 -24.46
CA ALA A 36 42.51 -15.17 -24.03
C ALA A 36 41.00 -15.19 -24.36
N ASP A 37 40.59 -15.62 -25.55
CA ASP A 37 39.17 -15.75 -25.95
C ASP A 37 38.44 -16.84 -25.13
N LEU A 38 39.13 -17.95 -24.80
CA LEU A 38 38.58 -19.00 -23.94
C LEU A 38 38.45 -18.55 -22.47
N ASN A 39 39.40 -17.76 -21.96
CA ASN A 39 39.31 -17.17 -20.62
C ASN A 39 38.22 -16.09 -20.56
N ASP A 40 38.08 -15.26 -21.58
CA ASP A 40 37.02 -14.23 -21.66
C ASP A 40 35.64 -14.89 -21.73
N ARG A 41 35.49 -15.96 -22.52
CA ARG A 41 34.25 -16.77 -22.52
C ARG A 41 34.00 -17.47 -21.18
N SER A 42 35.04 -17.96 -20.50
CA SER A 42 34.92 -18.55 -19.16
C SER A 42 34.50 -17.52 -18.12
N GLU A 43 35.08 -16.31 -18.14
CA GLU A 43 34.69 -15.21 -17.25
C GLU A 43 33.29 -14.69 -17.58
N VAL A 44 32.89 -14.63 -18.84
CA VAL A 44 31.51 -14.30 -19.25
C VAL A 44 30.53 -15.39 -18.81
N GLN A 45 30.89 -16.67 -18.91
CA GLN A 45 30.07 -17.78 -18.45
C GLN A 45 29.97 -17.83 -16.92
N ASP A 46 31.06 -17.51 -16.21
CA ASP A 46 31.12 -17.45 -14.75
C ASP A 46 30.43 -16.20 -14.19
N THR A 47 30.45 -15.06 -14.88
CA THR A 47 29.66 -13.87 -14.51
C THR A 47 28.17 -14.06 -14.80
N VAL A 48 27.81 -14.77 -15.88
CA VAL A 48 26.41 -15.15 -16.15
C VAL A 48 25.92 -16.20 -15.14
N SER A 49 26.75 -17.16 -14.73
CA SER A 49 26.37 -18.21 -13.78
C SER A 49 26.35 -17.73 -12.31
N THR A 50 27.24 -16.82 -11.89
CA THR A 50 27.21 -16.23 -10.54
C THR A 50 26.17 -15.12 -10.35
N SER A 51 25.64 -14.54 -11.44
CA SER A 51 24.48 -13.62 -11.34
C SER A 51 23.12 -14.32 -11.21
N ALA A 52 23.07 -15.65 -11.40
CA ALA A 52 21.86 -16.46 -11.26
C ALA A 52 21.56 -16.91 -9.82
N THR A 53 21.98 -16.12 -8.81
CA THR A 53 21.26 -16.16 -7.55
C THR A 53 19.92 -15.48 -7.78
N SER A 54 18.82 -16.23 -7.65
CA SER A 54 17.46 -15.69 -7.74
C SER A 54 17.33 -14.51 -6.77
N LYS A 55 17.58 -13.28 -7.27
CA LYS A 55 17.33 -12.06 -6.54
C LYS A 55 15.82 -12.03 -6.34
N ARG A 56 15.39 -12.27 -5.11
CA ARG A 56 13.98 -12.16 -4.74
C ARG A 56 13.49 -10.79 -5.16
N ASP A 57 12.34 -10.76 -5.84
CA ASP A 57 11.75 -9.50 -6.26
C ASP A 57 11.55 -8.58 -5.05
N LYS A 58 11.81 -7.28 -5.23
CA LYS A 58 11.70 -6.28 -4.14
C LYS A 58 10.33 -6.31 -3.43
N TRP A 59 9.25 -6.65 -4.13
CA TRP A 59 7.92 -6.75 -3.54
C TRP A 59 7.79 -7.92 -2.55
N GLN A 60 8.48 -9.04 -2.80
CA GLN A 60 8.52 -10.21 -1.92
C GLN A 60 9.26 -9.87 -0.64
N VAL A 61 10.36 -9.12 -0.74
CA VAL A 61 11.13 -8.64 0.42
C VAL A 61 10.25 -7.80 1.34
N SER A 62 9.46 -6.86 0.79
CA SER A 62 8.52 -6.05 1.57
C SER A 62 7.44 -6.90 2.25
N LEU A 63 6.94 -7.94 1.58
CA LEU A 63 5.91 -8.82 2.13
C LEU A 63 6.46 -9.67 3.28
N ILE A 64 7.67 -10.22 3.12
CA ILE A 64 8.36 -11.01 4.15
C ILE A 64 8.70 -10.12 5.35
N ALA A 65 9.21 -8.91 5.11
CA ALA A 65 9.49 -7.95 6.17
C ALA A 65 8.22 -7.57 6.95
N GLY A 66 7.11 -7.32 6.25
CA GLY A 66 5.81 -7.04 6.86
C GLY A 66 5.30 -8.21 7.72
N ALA A 67 5.35 -9.43 7.20
CA ALA A 67 4.97 -10.63 7.94
C ALA A 67 5.86 -10.85 9.17
N GLY A 68 7.18 -10.67 9.03
CA GLY A 68 8.14 -10.73 10.14
C GLY A 68 7.84 -9.69 11.22
N ALA A 69 7.53 -8.45 10.84
CA ALA A 69 7.14 -7.41 11.77
C ALA A 69 5.84 -7.75 12.54
N CYS A 70 4.83 -8.31 11.85
CA CYS A 70 3.61 -8.79 12.51
C CYS A 70 3.89 -9.91 13.52
N ILE A 71 4.80 -10.84 13.20
CA ILE A 71 5.22 -11.91 14.12
C ILE A 71 5.94 -11.33 15.34
N VAL A 72 6.84 -10.36 15.16
CA VAL A 72 7.50 -9.68 16.27
C VAL A 72 6.50 -8.98 17.18
N VAL A 73 5.53 -8.25 16.61
CA VAL A 73 4.45 -7.61 17.37
C VAL A 73 3.63 -8.65 18.14
N LEU A 74 3.32 -9.80 17.53
CA LEU A 74 2.62 -10.89 18.20
C LEU A 74 3.43 -11.45 19.37
N ILE A 75 4.73 -11.72 19.19
CA ILE A 75 5.63 -12.23 20.24
C ILE A 75 5.71 -11.24 21.40
N ILE A 76 5.88 -9.94 21.11
CA ILE A 76 5.92 -8.90 22.14
C ILE A 76 4.59 -8.83 22.88
N ASN A 77 3.46 -8.76 22.18
CA ASN A 77 2.14 -8.69 22.82
C ASN A 77 1.86 -9.93 23.68
N LEU A 78 2.20 -11.12 23.18
CA LEU A 78 2.05 -12.37 23.91
C LEU A 78 2.95 -12.40 25.15
N GLY A 79 4.23 -12.01 25.00
CA GLY A 79 5.19 -11.94 26.08
C GLY A 79 4.78 -10.96 27.18
N VAL A 80 4.33 -9.75 26.80
CA VAL A 80 3.79 -8.75 27.74
C VAL A 80 2.52 -9.27 28.42
N THR A 81 1.63 -9.94 27.69
CA THR A 81 0.40 -10.52 28.25
C THR A 81 0.70 -11.61 29.28
N ILE A 82 1.63 -12.52 28.97
CA ILE A 82 2.06 -13.59 29.89
C ILE A 82 2.79 -12.99 31.09
N TRP A 83 3.72 -12.06 30.87
CA TRP A 83 4.44 -11.39 31.96
C TRP A 83 3.47 -10.65 32.89
N SER A 84 2.51 -9.92 32.31
CA SER A 84 1.49 -9.18 33.05
C SER A 84 0.61 -10.11 33.88
N SER A 85 0.16 -11.23 33.31
CA SER A 85 -0.72 -12.18 34.01
C SER A 85 -0.04 -12.94 35.15
N VAL A 86 1.27 -13.16 35.06
CA VAL A 86 2.03 -13.90 36.09
C VAL A 86 2.64 -12.98 37.15
N THR A 87 3.05 -11.77 36.77
CA THR A 87 3.85 -10.88 37.64
C THR A 87 3.01 -9.86 38.37
N LEU A 88 2.00 -9.28 37.72
CA LEU A 88 1.23 -8.19 38.30
C LEU A 88 0.16 -8.75 39.23
N LYS A 89 0.29 -8.48 40.52
CA LYS A 89 -0.73 -8.83 41.51
C LYS A 89 -1.80 -7.75 41.55
N GLY A 90 -3.04 -8.20 41.66
CA GLY A 90 -4.16 -7.29 41.88
C GLY A 90 -4.15 -6.65 43.25
N SER A 91 -4.61 -5.40 43.33
CA SER A 91 -4.86 -4.72 44.60
C SER A 91 -5.84 -5.53 45.45
N GLU A 92 -5.52 -5.72 46.73
CA GLU A 92 -6.28 -6.52 47.68
C GLU A 92 -7.27 -5.61 48.43
N ASN A 93 -8.57 -5.85 48.27
CA ASN A 93 -9.60 -5.10 49.00
C ASN A 93 -9.72 -5.63 50.43
N ASN A 94 -9.22 -4.88 51.41
CA ASN A 94 -9.27 -5.24 52.84
C ASN A 94 -10.70 -5.35 53.39
N GLU A 95 -11.70 -4.71 52.78
CA GLU A 95 -13.11 -4.76 53.23
C GLU A 95 -13.88 -5.99 52.73
N SER A 96 -13.46 -6.62 51.62
CA SER A 96 -14.21 -7.73 51.00
C SER A 96 -13.39 -9.00 50.79
N GLY A 97 -12.10 -9.01 51.17
CA GLY A 97 -11.17 -10.14 50.98
C GLY A 97 -10.98 -10.56 49.52
N LYS A 98 -11.43 -9.73 48.56
CA LYS A 98 -11.50 -10.06 47.14
C LYS A 98 -10.35 -9.36 46.43
N ARG A 99 -9.45 -10.13 45.83
CA ARG A 99 -8.40 -9.57 44.96
C ARG A 99 -9.01 -9.10 43.66
N SER A 100 -8.73 -7.86 43.31
CA SER A 100 -9.02 -7.32 41.98
C SER A 100 -8.27 -8.15 40.93
N ASN A 101 -8.87 -8.48 39.79
CA ASN A 101 -8.17 -9.17 38.70
C ASN A 101 -7.24 -8.22 37.89
N ARG A 102 -6.99 -7.01 38.42
CA ARG A 102 -6.32 -5.91 37.71
C ARG A 102 -4.90 -5.70 38.25
N GLY A 103 -3.90 -5.97 37.42
CA GLY A 103 -2.50 -5.72 37.73
C GLY A 103 -2.11 -4.24 37.59
N ILE A 104 -1.46 -3.68 38.60
CA ILE A 104 -0.91 -2.31 38.55
C ILE A 104 0.46 -2.35 37.87
N ILE A 105 0.59 -1.71 36.70
CA ILE A 105 1.84 -1.71 35.91
C ILE A 105 2.89 -0.79 36.55
N TYR A 106 2.47 0.35 37.10
CA TYR A 106 3.35 1.32 37.75
C TYR A 106 2.57 2.15 38.76
N GLU A 107 3.17 2.37 39.94
CA GLU A 107 2.67 3.23 41.01
C GLU A 107 3.81 4.16 41.46
N GLY A 108 3.59 5.47 41.47
CA GLY A 108 4.64 6.44 41.69
C GLY A 108 4.20 7.88 41.40
N SER A 109 5.13 8.75 41.02
CA SER A 109 4.83 10.17 40.80
C SER A 109 3.94 10.40 39.57
N CYS A 110 3.06 11.39 39.66
CA CYS A 110 2.13 11.74 38.57
C CYS A 110 2.87 12.10 37.26
N SER A 111 4.04 12.74 37.35
CA SER A 111 4.87 13.08 36.17
C SER A 111 5.44 11.84 35.48
N ALA A 112 5.91 10.85 36.24
CA ALA A 112 6.42 9.59 35.70
C ALA A 112 5.28 8.76 35.08
N SER A 113 4.15 8.63 35.77
CA SER A 113 2.96 7.95 35.24
C SER A 113 2.45 8.58 33.96
N ARG A 114 2.42 9.93 33.88
CA ARG A 114 2.04 10.65 32.66
C ARG A 114 2.97 10.35 31.50
N THR A 115 4.28 10.38 31.74
CA THR A 115 5.30 10.08 30.72
C THR A 115 5.18 8.63 30.23
N LEU A 116 5.01 7.70 31.15
CA LEU A 116 4.85 6.27 30.86
C LEU A 116 3.57 6.01 30.05
N ASN A 117 2.45 6.67 30.37
CA ASN A 117 1.22 6.58 29.60
C ASN A 117 1.41 7.04 28.15
N ILE A 118 2.09 8.19 27.95
CA ILE A 118 2.39 8.72 26.60
C ILE A 118 3.24 7.72 25.81
N VAL A 119 4.29 7.17 26.42
CA VAL A 119 5.20 6.23 25.75
C VAL A 119 4.48 4.92 25.39
N ILE A 120 3.67 4.36 26.28
CA ILE A 120 2.90 3.13 26.01
C ILE A 120 1.94 3.36 24.84
N HIS A 121 1.19 4.45 24.85
CA HIS A 121 0.27 4.76 23.75
C HIS A 121 1.01 4.98 22.42
N LEU A 122 2.19 5.58 22.44
CA LEU A 122 3.03 5.73 21.25
C LEU A 122 3.43 4.35 20.68
N VAL A 123 3.88 3.42 21.53
CA VAL A 123 4.27 2.07 21.12
C VAL A 123 3.07 1.30 20.55
N ILE A 124 1.92 1.35 21.21
CA ILE A 124 0.68 0.71 20.74
C ILE A 124 0.30 1.22 19.35
N ASN A 125 0.34 2.54 19.15
CA ASN A 125 0.02 3.16 17.86
C ASN A 125 1.03 2.77 16.76
N ILE A 126 2.32 2.63 17.11
CA ILE A 126 3.34 2.13 16.17
C ILE A 126 3.02 0.69 15.75
N PHE A 127 2.73 -0.20 16.71
CA PHE A 127 2.37 -1.58 16.41
C PHE A 127 1.09 -1.69 15.58
N GLY A 128 0.05 -0.92 15.93
CA GLY A 128 -1.18 -0.84 15.15
C GLY A 128 -0.93 -0.38 13.72
N SER A 129 -0.09 0.63 13.53
CA SER A 129 0.29 1.16 12.20
C SER A 129 1.05 0.12 11.37
N ILE A 130 1.98 -0.63 11.98
CA ILE A 130 2.72 -1.71 11.31
C ILE A 130 1.77 -2.81 10.86
N LEU A 131 0.90 -3.29 11.77
CA LEU A 131 -0.08 -4.34 11.47
C LEU A 131 -1.01 -3.92 10.33
N LEU A 132 -1.54 -2.69 10.39
CA LEU A 132 -2.43 -2.17 9.35
C LEU A 132 -1.71 -2.03 8.01
N ALA A 133 -0.49 -1.49 8.00
CA ALA A 133 0.30 -1.33 6.78
C ALA A 133 0.66 -2.68 6.13
N ALA A 134 1.11 -3.65 6.94
CA ALA A 134 1.47 -4.99 6.48
C ALA A 134 0.25 -5.76 5.95
N SER A 135 -0.87 -5.75 6.68
CA SER A 135 -2.13 -6.39 6.25
C SER A 135 -2.66 -5.76 4.96
N ASN A 136 -2.63 -4.43 4.87
CA ASN A 136 -3.03 -3.73 3.65
C ASN A 136 -2.14 -4.13 2.46
N TYR A 137 -0.83 -4.04 2.61
CA TYR A 137 0.10 -4.42 1.55
C TYR A 137 -0.07 -5.89 1.12
N GLY A 138 -0.25 -6.80 2.09
CA GLY A 138 -0.54 -8.21 1.85
C GLY A 138 -1.84 -8.42 1.07
N MET A 139 -2.93 -7.74 1.46
CA MET A 139 -4.20 -7.78 0.73
C MET A 139 -4.05 -7.29 -0.72
N GLN A 140 -3.25 -6.24 -0.96
CA GLN A 140 -2.99 -5.76 -2.31
C GLN A 140 -2.27 -6.81 -3.16
N CYS A 141 -1.20 -7.41 -2.64
CA CYS A 141 -0.49 -8.50 -3.32
C CYS A 141 -1.42 -9.70 -3.61
N LEU A 142 -2.31 -10.04 -2.67
CA LEU A 142 -3.27 -11.14 -2.85
C LEU A 142 -4.36 -10.84 -3.88
N SER A 143 -4.70 -9.57 -4.12
CA SER A 143 -5.69 -9.15 -5.13
C SER A 143 -5.12 -8.78 -6.50
N ALA A 144 -3.80 -8.60 -6.61
CA ALA A 144 -3.13 -8.20 -7.85
C ALA A 144 -3.12 -9.33 -8.90
N PRO A 145 -3.65 -9.14 -10.11
CA PRO A 145 -3.69 -10.21 -11.11
C PRO A 145 -2.29 -10.56 -11.63
N THR A 146 -2.05 -11.84 -11.89
CA THR A 146 -0.88 -12.30 -12.66
C THR A 146 -1.16 -12.17 -14.16
N ARG A 147 -0.11 -12.28 -14.99
CA ARG A 147 -0.31 -12.25 -16.46
C ARG A 147 -1.25 -13.38 -16.92
N ALA A 148 -1.10 -14.58 -16.37
CA ALA A 148 -1.97 -15.71 -16.65
C ALA A 148 -3.44 -15.45 -16.24
N ASP A 149 -3.67 -14.78 -15.09
CA ASP A 149 -5.03 -14.40 -14.67
C ASP A 149 -5.68 -13.42 -15.68
N VAL A 150 -4.89 -12.47 -16.19
CA VAL A 150 -5.35 -11.51 -17.20
C VAL A 150 -5.67 -12.22 -18.52
N ASP A 151 -4.78 -13.09 -18.99
CA ASP A 151 -4.99 -13.85 -20.23
C ASP A 151 -6.26 -14.73 -20.13
N GLN A 152 -6.47 -15.40 -19.01
CA GLN A 152 -7.67 -16.19 -18.77
C GLN A 152 -8.95 -15.32 -18.74
N ALA A 153 -8.89 -14.12 -18.16
CA ALA A 153 -10.01 -13.19 -18.17
C ALA A 153 -10.32 -12.70 -19.60
N HIS A 154 -9.29 -12.36 -20.38
CA HIS A 154 -9.42 -11.89 -21.76
C HIS A 154 -10.02 -12.96 -22.68
N VAL A 155 -9.64 -14.23 -22.53
CA VAL A 155 -10.25 -15.37 -23.25
C VAL A 155 -11.76 -15.44 -23.00
N ARG A 156 -12.21 -15.11 -21.79
CA ARG A 156 -13.63 -15.08 -21.41
C ARG A 156 -14.34 -13.76 -21.75
N LYS A 157 -13.72 -12.89 -22.57
CA LYS A 157 -14.20 -11.53 -22.88
C LYS A 157 -14.48 -10.69 -21.63
N ASN A 158 -13.66 -10.89 -20.60
CA ASN A 158 -13.76 -10.21 -19.32
C ASN A 158 -12.44 -9.46 -19.02
N TRP A 159 -12.44 -8.57 -18.04
CA TRP A 159 -11.28 -7.79 -17.64
C TRP A 159 -11.00 -7.90 -16.14
N MET A 160 -9.74 -7.64 -15.80
CA MET A 160 -9.21 -7.54 -14.45
C MET A 160 -8.81 -6.09 -14.17
N ASP A 161 -8.87 -5.69 -12.91
CA ASP A 161 -8.37 -4.38 -12.48
C ASP A 161 -6.86 -4.45 -12.21
N ILE A 162 -6.09 -3.58 -12.85
CA ILE A 162 -4.63 -3.47 -12.72
C ILE A 162 -4.29 -2.23 -11.86
N GLY A 163 -3.37 -2.40 -10.91
CA GLY A 163 -2.77 -1.28 -10.17
C GLY A 163 -3.64 -0.67 -9.05
N ILE A 164 -4.84 -1.19 -8.82
CA ILE A 164 -5.73 -0.76 -7.73
C ILE A 164 -6.22 -1.95 -6.90
N PRO A 165 -6.57 -1.76 -5.62
CA PRO A 165 -7.29 -2.78 -4.84
C PRO A 165 -8.64 -3.07 -5.49
N SER A 166 -8.92 -4.34 -5.82
CA SER A 166 -10.17 -4.73 -6.48
C SER A 166 -10.78 -6.00 -5.91
N PHE A 167 -11.98 -5.89 -5.37
CA PHE A 167 -12.80 -7.03 -4.96
C PHE A 167 -13.28 -7.86 -6.17
N ARG A 168 -13.35 -7.25 -7.37
CA ARG A 168 -13.72 -7.96 -8.60
C ARG A 168 -12.67 -9.02 -8.93
N ASN A 169 -11.39 -8.67 -8.79
CA ASN A 169 -10.28 -9.59 -9.05
C ASN A 169 -10.36 -10.84 -8.16
N LEU A 170 -10.88 -10.72 -6.93
CA LEU A 170 -11.05 -11.85 -6.01
C LEU A 170 -11.95 -12.95 -6.57
N ARG A 171 -12.86 -12.64 -7.51
CA ARG A 171 -13.72 -13.65 -8.16
C ARG A 171 -12.98 -14.49 -9.21
N MET A 172 -11.79 -14.06 -9.63
CA MET A 172 -11.06 -14.65 -10.77
C MET A 172 -9.69 -15.21 -10.38
N VAL A 173 -9.12 -14.79 -9.24
CA VAL A 173 -7.87 -15.35 -8.71
C VAL A 173 -8.10 -16.68 -7.97
N SER A 174 -7.01 -17.40 -7.66
CA SER A 174 -7.07 -18.71 -7.02
C SER A 174 -7.72 -18.69 -5.63
N ARG A 175 -8.42 -19.78 -5.27
CA ARG A 175 -9.14 -19.92 -3.99
C ARG A 175 -8.25 -19.72 -2.76
N THR A 176 -6.99 -20.13 -2.82
CA THR A 176 -6.01 -19.92 -1.74
C THR A 176 -5.78 -18.44 -1.49
N ARG A 177 -5.63 -17.63 -2.55
CA ARG A 177 -5.44 -16.17 -2.42
C ARG A 177 -6.69 -15.52 -1.83
N VAL A 178 -7.87 -15.95 -2.27
CA VAL A 178 -9.14 -15.49 -1.72
C VAL A 178 -9.28 -15.84 -0.24
N ALA A 179 -8.94 -17.07 0.15
CA ALA A 179 -8.99 -17.51 1.54
C ALA A 179 -8.05 -16.68 2.43
N LEU A 180 -6.79 -16.48 2.01
CA LEU A 180 -5.84 -15.63 2.73
C LEU A 180 -6.31 -14.17 2.83
N TRP A 181 -6.87 -13.65 1.74
CA TRP A 181 -7.40 -12.29 1.71
C TRP A 181 -8.62 -12.15 2.64
N LEU A 182 -9.53 -13.13 2.63
CA LEU A 182 -10.69 -13.18 3.53
C LEU A 182 -10.27 -13.33 4.99
N LEU A 183 -9.23 -14.11 5.30
CA LEU A 183 -8.70 -14.22 6.65
C LEU A 183 -8.19 -12.86 7.16
N LEU A 184 -7.47 -12.10 6.33
CA LEU A 184 -6.99 -10.75 6.67
C LEU A 184 -8.14 -9.74 6.83
N VAL A 185 -9.21 -9.86 6.05
CA VAL A 185 -10.39 -9.01 6.19
C VAL A 185 -11.22 -9.42 7.39
N LEU A 186 -11.48 -10.70 7.60
CA LEU A 186 -12.27 -11.21 8.73
C LEU A 186 -11.59 -10.95 10.07
N SER A 187 -10.25 -10.99 10.14
CA SER A 187 -9.53 -10.51 11.32
C SER A 187 -9.77 -9.01 11.61
N SER A 188 -10.25 -8.27 10.60
CA SER A 188 -10.58 -6.84 10.67
C SER A 188 -12.10 -6.55 10.73
N VAL A 189 -12.98 -7.55 10.54
CA VAL A 189 -14.46 -7.39 10.50
C VAL A 189 -15.10 -7.02 11.85
N PRO A 190 -14.66 -7.53 13.02
CA PRO A 190 -15.18 -7.08 14.31
C PRO A 190 -15.06 -5.56 14.49
N LEU A 191 -14.05 -4.95 13.87
CA LEU A 191 -13.77 -3.51 13.92
C LEU A 191 -14.71 -2.70 13.01
N HIS A 192 -15.17 -3.29 11.89
CA HIS A 192 -16.08 -2.63 10.93
C HIS A 192 -17.54 -2.55 11.38
N LEU A 193 -18.06 -3.55 12.10
CA LEU A 193 -19.43 -3.51 12.61
C LEU A 193 -19.58 -2.54 13.80
N LEU A 194 -18.54 -2.46 14.64
CA LEU A 194 -18.46 -1.48 15.72
C LEU A 194 -18.42 -0.03 15.18
N TYR A 195 -17.89 0.20 13.98
CA TYR A 195 -17.66 1.51 13.36
C TYR A 195 -18.93 2.35 13.11
N GLY A 196 -20.02 1.74 12.62
CA GLY A 196 -21.25 2.48 12.32
C GLY A 196 -21.93 2.99 13.59
N ALA A 197 -22.04 2.11 14.59
CA ALA A 197 -22.54 2.46 15.91
C ALA A 197 -21.61 3.45 16.64
N ALA A 198 -20.30 3.30 16.46
CA ALA A 198 -19.27 4.17 16.99
C ALA A 198 -19.26 5.58 16.44
N PHE A 199 -19.38 5.72 15.11
CA PHE A 199 -19.41 7.00 14.44
C PHE A 199 -20.65 7.78 14.86
N CYS A 200 -21.81 7.12 14.82
CA CYS A 200 -23.06 7.70 15.31
C CYS A 200 -22.97 8.03 16.82
N GLY A 201 -22.40 7.15 17.62
CA GLY A 201 -22.16 7.37 19.05
C GLY A 201 -21.21 8.53 19.33
N SER A 202 -20.13 8.68 18.56
CA SER A 202 -19.17 9.78 18.70
C SER A 202 -19.78 11.11 18.29
N CYS A 203 -20.54 11.15 17.19
CA CYS A 203 -21.30 12.34 16.79
C CYS A 203 -22.34 12.72 17.86
N ALA A 204 -23.06 11.74 18.39
CA ALA A 204 -24.05 11.96 19.45
C ALA A 204 -23.39 12.47 20.74
N LEU A 205 -22.26 11.89 21.16
CA LEU A 205 -21.50 12.32 22.33
C LEU A 205 -20.88 13.71 22.15
N LEU A 206 -20.45 14.07 20.94
CA LEU A 206 -19.93 15.39 20.63
C LEU A 206 -21.03 16.45 20.66
N ILE A 207 -22.18 16.17 20.05
CA ILE A 207 -23.36 17.06 20.10
C ILE A 207 -23.82 17.23 21.55
N TRP A 208 -23.91 16.12 22.28
CA TRP A 208 -24.29 16.10 23.68
C TRP A 208 -23.29 16.87 24.54
N GLY A 209 -21.98 16.66 24.36
CA GLY A 209 -20.91 17.37 25.08
C GLY A 209 -20.92 18.88 24.81
N VAL A 210 -21.09 19.31 23.56
CA VAL A 210 -21.20 20.74 23.20
C VAL A 210 -22.43 21.39 23.84
N VAL A 211 -23.54 20.64 23.97
CA VAL A 211 -24.81 21.16 24.50
C VAL A 211 -24.84 21.15 26.04
N ILE A 212 -24.18 20.19 26.69
CA ILE A 212 -24.32 19.93 28.14
C ILE A 212 -23.13 20.40 28.98
N LEU A 213 -21.97 20.69 28.40
CA LEU A 213 -20.79 21.17 29.13
C LEU A 213 -21.09 22.41 29.99
N PRO A 214 -21.10 22.30 31.33
CA PRO A 214 -21.02 23.45 32.22
C PRO A 214 -19.55 23.87 32.28
N GLY A 215 -19.24 25.05 31.76
CA GLY A 215 -17.88 25.58 31.77
C GLY A 215 -17.75 26.86 30.94
N PRO A 216 -16.63 27.59 31.09
CA PRO A 216 -16.42 28.82 30.35
C PRO A 216 -16.27 28.53 28.85
N ARG A 217 -16.91 29.34 28.00
CA ARG A 217 -16.89 29.20 26.53
C ARG A 217 -15.70 29.91 25.87
N ASP A 218 -14.84 30.53 26.67
CA ASP A 218 -13.69 31.26 26.17
C ASP A 218 -12.52 30.31 25.82
N PRO A 219 -11.78 30.60 24.73
CA PRO A 219 -10.66 29.76 24.29
C PRO A 219 -9.55 29.59 25.33
N LYS A 220 -9.39 30.57 26.23
CA LYS A 220 -8.35 30.56 27.26
C LYS A 220 -8.66 29.53 28.35
N SER A 221 -9.88 29.54 28.88
CA SER A 221 -10.33 28.53 29.84
C SER A 221 -10.35 27.12 29.26
N LEU A 222 -10.68 26.98 27.97
CA LEU A 222 -10.60 25.68 27.28
C LEU A 222 -9.15 25.17 27.16
N TRP A 223 -8.18 26.07 27.03
CA TRP A 223 -6.76 25.75 27.03
C TRP A 223 -6.26 25.38 28.43
N ASP A 224 -6.74 26.09 29.46
CA ASP A 224 -6.36 25.88 30.86
C ASP A 224 -6.86 24.52 31.39
N LEU A 225 -7.92 23.95 30.81
CA LEU A 225 -8.33 22.55 31.06
C LEU A 225 -7.24 21.52 30.66
N GLY A 226 -6.32 21.91 29.77
CA GLY A 226 -5.14 21.14 29.39
C GLY A 226 -5.36 20.21 28.20
N PHE A 227 -4.34 20.16 27.33
CA PHE A 227 -4.29 19.25 26.19
C PHE A 227 -4.02 17.82 26.67
N GLY A 228 -5.01 16.92 26.49
CA GLY A 228 -4.91 15.52 26.91
C GLY A 228 -4.78 15.29 28.42
N SER A 229 -5.19 16.28 29.24
CA SER A 229 -5.13 16.18 30.71
C SER A 229 -6.46 15.67 31.26
N ALA A 230 -6.41 14.76 32.25
CA ALA A 230 -7.59 14.35 33.00
C ALA A 230 -8.05 15.50 33.91
N ASN A 231 -9.33 15.88 33.81
CA ASN A 231 -9.96 16.87 34.66
C ASN A 231 -11.29 16.32 35.18
N GLU A 232 -11.64 16.59 36.43
CA GLU A 232 -12.89 16.15 37.06
C GLU A 232 -14.13 16.64 36.28
N LEU A 233 -14.03 17.81 35.64
CA LEU A 233 -15.10 18.39 34.81
C LEU A 233 -15.22 17.72 33.42
N THR A 234 -14.22 16.96 32.99
CA THR A 234 -14.19 16.31 31.67
C THR A 234 -14.19 14.78 31.75
N LEU A 235 -14.68 14.23 32.87
CA LEU A 235 -14.97 12.81 33.02
C LEU A 235 -16.34 12.48 32.40
N ILE A 236 -16.37 11.45 31.55
CA ILE A 236 -17.61 10.89 31.01
C ILE A 236 -18.29 10.12 32.15
N SER A 237 -19.19 10.79 32.86
CA SER A 237 -20.05 10.18 33.87
C SER A 237 -21.48 10.10 33.31
N GLY A 238 -22.11 8.92 33.38
CA GLY A 238 -23.55 8.81 33.08
C GLY A 238 -24.02 7.83 31.99
N LEU A 239 -23.14 7.05 31.34
CA LEU A 239 -23.63 5.89 30.57
C LEU A 239 -23.99 4.77 31.56
N ALA A 240 -25.26 4.77 31.98
CA ALA A 240 -25.87 3.87 32.95
C ALA A 240 -25.83 2.38 32.52
N TRP A 241 -24.67 1.74 32.66
CA TRP A 241 -24.58 0.27 32.79
C TRP A 241 -24.26 -0.07 34.23
N GLN A 242 -25.24 0.09 35.11
CA GLN A 242 -25.08 -0.04 36.56
C GLN A 242 -24.70 -1.46 37.04
N ASN A 243 -24.69 -2.49 36.18
CA ASN A 243 -24.70 -3.89 36.64
C ASN A 243 -23.53 -4.80 36.21
N MET A 244 -22.43 -4.31 35.61
CA MET A 244 -21.34 -5.21 35.15
C MET A 244 -19.94 -4.55 35.17
N GLU A 245 -19.22 -4.62 36.30
CA GLU A 245 -17.87 -4.04 36.49
C GLU A 245 -16.84 -4.46 35.43
N GLU A 246 -16.78 -5.74 35.04
CA GLU A 246 -15.80 -6.21 34.04
C GLU A 246 -16.12 -5.74 32.61
N LYS A 247 -17.41 -5.61 32.28
CA LYS A 247 -17.84 -5.12 30.95
C LYS A 247 -17.58 -3.62 30.81
N ARG A 248 -17.55 -2.85 31.91
CA ARG A 248 -17.25 -1.41 31.91
C ARG A 248 -15.84 -1.11 31.40
N LEU A 249 -14.83 -1.88 31.82
CA LEU A 249 -13.45 -1.67 31.37
C LEU A 249 -13.31 -1.94 29.87
N ILE A 250 -13.79 -3.09 29.39
CA ILE A 250 -13.71 -3.45 27.96
C ILE A 250 -14.45 -2.40 27.12
N ALA A 251 -15.65 -1.98 27.55
CA ALA A 251 -16.41 -0.95 26.85
C ALA A 251 -15.67 0.41 26.80
N ASN A 252 -15.06 0.84 27.91
CA ASN A 252 -14.29 2.09 27.97
C ASN A 252 -12.98 2.01 27.15
N VAL A 253 -12.29 0.87 27.18
CA VAL A 253 -11.12 0.61 26.33
C VAL A 253 -11.50 0.67 24.86
N LEU A 254 -12.59 0.00 24.48
CA LEU A 254 -13.09 0.06 23.11
C LEU A 254 -13.43 1.50 22.74
N MET A 255 -14.21 2.21 23.57
CA MET A 255 -14.63 3.60 23.31
C MET A 255 -13.44 4.56 23.13
N ALA A 256 -12.42 4.49 23.99
CA ALA A 256 -11.26 5.37 23.92
C ALA A 256 -10.36 5.11 22.69
N ASN A 257 -10.38 3.89 22.13
CA ASN A 257 -9.58 3.50 20.96
C ASN A 257 -10.37 3.54 19.64
N LEU A 258 -11.67 3.76 19.73
CA LEU A 258 -12.58 3.72 18.61
C LEU A 258 -12.33 4.86 17.59
N PRO A 259 -12.07 6.11 18.01
CA PRO A 259 -11.76 7.18 17.06
C PRO A 259 -10.49 6.93 16.22
N GLN A 260 -9.44 6.37 16.84
CA GLN A 260 -8.15 6.03 16.20
C GLN A 260 -8.37 4.94 15.15
N LEU A 261 -9.12 3.92 15.52
CA LEU A 261 -9.52 2.85 14.60
C LEU A 261 -10.34 3.40 13.43
N ILE A 262 -11.33 4.26 13.70
CA ILE A 262 -12.15 4.92 12.67
C ILE A 262 -11.25 5.66 11.69
N PHE A 263 -10.34 6.49 12.22
CA PHE A 263 -9.44 7.29 11.41
C PHE A 263 -8.48 6.44 10.57
N SER A 264 -7.95 5.34 11.11
CA SER A 264 -7.12 4.38 10.36
C SER A 264 -7.82 3.85 9.09
N PHE A 265 -9.11 3.55 9.16
CA PHE A 265 -9.88 3.12 7.99
C PHE A 265 -10.15 4.26 7.01
N LEU A 266 -10.53 5.44 7.50
CA LEU A 266 -10.70 6.62 6.66
C LEU A 266 -9.40 6.95 5.92
N TYR A 267 -8.26 6.86 6.60
CA TYR A 267 -6.93 7.01 6.03
C TYR A 267 -6.66 5.97 4.93
N PHE A 268 -7.06 4.71 5.13
CA PHE A 268 -6.94 3.69 4.10
C PHE A 268 -7.78 4.03 2.85
N GLN A 269 -9.04 4.44 3.04
CA GLN A 269 -9.91 4.86 1.94
C GLN A 269 -9.35 6.09 1.22
N TYR A 270 -8.81 7.05 1.99
CA TYR A 270 -8.13 8.24 1.48
C TYR A 270 -6.95 7.85 0.58
N ASN A 271 -6.09 6.93 1.03
CA ASN A 271 -4.97 6.41 0.24
C ASN A 271 -5.45 5.73 -1.03
N SER A 272 -6.53 4.95 -0.96
CA SER A 272 -7.12 4.28 -2.13
C SER A 272 -7.58 5.29 -3.19
N VAL A 273 -8.33 6.34 -2.81
CA VAL A 273 -8.81 7.37 -3.73
C VAL A 273 -7.65 8.10 -4.41
N PHE A 274 -6.66 8.55 -3.65
CA PHE A 274 -5.47 9.20 -4.22
C PHE A 274 -4.67 8.26 -5.12
N THR A 275 -4.62 6.97 -4.81
CA THR A 275 -3.94 5.98 -5.65
C THR A 275 -4.62 5.88 -7.01
N CYS A 276 -5.95 5.77 -7.03
CA CYS A 276 -6.72 5.76 -8.27
C CYS A 276 -6.53 7.06 -9.09
N MET A 277 -6.60 8.22 -8.44
CA MET A 277 -6.44 9.52 -9.11
C MET A 277 -5.03 9.69 -9.69
N THR A 278 -4.00 9.28 -8.97
CA THR A 278 -2.62 9.38 -9.45
C THR A 278 -2.30 8.38 -10.55
N ALA A 279 -2.87 7.16 -10.49
CA ALA A 279 -2.78 6.19 -11.58
C ALA A 279 -3.48 6.71 -12.85
N ALA A 280 -4.68 7.27 -12.73
CA ALA A 280 -5.38 7.90 -13.86
C ALA A 280 -4.61 9.09 -14.45
N ALA A 281 -3.99 9.91 -13.60
CA ALA A 281 -3.14 11.02 -14.03
C ALA A 281 -1.82 10.57 -14.69
N GLU A 282 -1.25 9.44 -14.25
CA GLU A 282 -0.08 8.83 -14.89
C GLU A 282 -0.46 8.31 -16.29
N TRP A 283 -1.57 7.57 -16.40
CA TRP A 283 -2.14 7.07 -17.66
C TRP A 283 -2.44 8.19 -18.65
N SER A 284 -3.22 9.20 -18.25
CA SER A 284 -3.54 10.36 -19.08
C SER A 284 -2.29 11.16 -19.50
N GLY A 285 -1.24 11.09 -18.68
CA GLY A 285 0.04 11.74 -18.94
C GLY A 285 0.74 11.26 -20.22
N TYR A 286 0.49 10.02 -20.66
CA TYR A 286 1.07 9.45 -21.89
C TYR A 286 0.45 10.01 -23.17
N GLY A 287 -0.79 10.49 -23.14
CA GLY A 287 -1.40 11.14 -24.30
C GLY A 287 -0.86 12.55 -24.57
N ASN A 288 -0.17 13.15 -23.58
CA ASN A 288 0.31 14.53 -23.67
C ASN A 288 1.82 14.61 -23.92
N LYS A 289 2.59 13.69 -23.33
CA LYS A 289 4.05 13.68 -23.45
C LYS A 289 4.60 12.26 -23.39
N ARG A 290 5.74 12.02 -24.02
CA ARG A 290 6.51 10.77 -23.87
C ARG A 290 6.90 10.54 -22.43
N ARG A 291 6.70 9.32 -21.95
CA ARG A 291 7.08 8.88 -20.60
C ARG A 291 7.51 7.41 -20.63
N SER A 292 8.46 7.05 -19.78
CA SER A 292 8.85 5.65 -19.58
C SER A 292 7.85 4.91 -18.70
N LEU A 293 7.71 3.60 -18.88
CA LEU A 293 6.86 2.74 -18.05
C LEU A 293 7.41 2.59 -16.64
N ARG A 294 6.50 2.46 -15.66
CA ARG A 294 6.84 2.16 -14.27
C ARG A 294 6.59 0.68 -13.99
N VAL A 295 7.62 -0.03 -13.54
CA VAL A 295 7.58 -1.49 -13.33
C VAL A 295 7.72 -1.87 -11.86
N SER A 296 7.15 -3.02 -11.50
CA SER A 296 7.14 -3.57 -10.13
C SER A 296 8.47 -4.22 -9.72
N SER A 297 9.20 -4.78 -10.69
CA SER A 297 10.47 -5.48 -10.51
C SER A 297 11.44 -5.07 -11.63
N ASP A 298 12.73 -5.05 -11.29
CA ASP A 298 13.91 -4.86 -12.15
C ASP A 298 13.68 -4.08 -13.47
N PRO A 299 13.79 -2.74 -13.44
CA PRO A 299 13.62 -1.93 -14.65
C PRO A 299 14.71 -2.22 -15.67
N THR A 300 14.32 -2.28 -16.95
CA THR A 300 15.22 -2.39 -18.10
C THR A 300 15.17 -1.12 -18.95
N GLY A 301 16.30 -0.74 -19.55
CA GLY A 301 16.40 0.45 -20.39
C GLY A 301 16.05 1.74 -19.63
N GLU A 302 15.08 2.50 -20.13
CA GLU A 302 14.63 3.76 -19.54
C GLU A 302 13.44 3.61 -18.59
N GLN A 303 13.01 2.38 -18.28
CA GLN A 303 11.93 2.11 -17.35
C GLN A 303 12.22 2.67 -15.95
N ARG A 304 11.15 3.02 -15.24
CA ARG A 304 11.21 3.55 -13.88
C ARG A 304 10.82 2.48 -12.88
N SER A 305 11.48 2.46 -11.74
CA SER A 305 11.10 1.59 -10.63
C SER A 305 9.82 2.09 -9.95
N ARG A 306 9.11 1.16 -9.31
CA ARG A 306 8.01 1.48 -8.40
C ARG A 306 8.44 2.45 -7.30
N TYR A 307 7.48 3.23 -6.81
CA TYR A 307 7.64 3.90 -5.53
C TYR A 307 7.66 2.85 -4.40
N PHE A 308 8.46 3.11 -3.35
CA PHE A 308 8.43 2.30 -2.14
C PHE A 308 7.08 2.42 -1.43
N LEU A 309 6.60 3.67 -1.29
CA LEU A 309 5.23 4.00 -0.90
C LEU A 309 4.33 3.95 -2.14
N GLN A 310 3.19 3.26 -2.08
CA GLN A 310 2.26 3.06 -3.21
C GLN A 310 1.92 4.35 -4.00
N LEU A 311 1.96 5.49 -3.33
CA LEU A 311 1.72 6.83 -3.85
C LEU A 311 3.01 7.65 -4.05
N PRO A 312 3.08 8.52 -5.07
CA PRO A 312 4.19 9.48 -5.22
C PRO A 312 4.45 10.26 -3.93
N TYR A 313 5.72 10.47 -3.58
CA TYR A 313 6.14 11.05 -2.28
C TYR A 313 5.50 12.41 -1.95
N ARG A 314 5.19 13.23 -2.98
CA ARG A 314 4.47 14.50 -2.82
C ARG A 314 3.07 14.37 -2.21
N TYR A 315 2.44 13.20 -2.32
CA TYR A 315 1.13 12.90 -1.72
C TYR A 315 1.29 12.02 -0.49
N SER A 316 2.14 10.99 -0.55
CA SER A 316 2.28 10.04 0.56
C SER A 316 2.96 10.63 1.79
N ILE A 317 3.95 11.52 1.66
CA ILE A 317 4.61 12.13 2.83
C ILE A 317 3.66 13.04 3.61
N PRO A 318 2.98 14.04 3.01
CA PRO A 318 2.03 14.87 3.76
C PRO A 318 0.89 14.05 4.37
N LEU A 319 0.39 13.05 3.62
CA LEU A 319 -0.68 12.18 4.07
C LEU A 319 -0.24 11.31 5.27
N LEU A 320 0.98 10.77 5.25
CA LEU A 320 1.55 10.02 6.37
C LEU A 320 1.75 10.90 7.60
N LEU A 321 2.31 12.10 7.44
CA LEU A 321 2.52 13.04 8.54
C LEU A 321 1.19 13.48 9.18
N ALA A 322 0.19 13.82 8.36
CA ALA A 322 -1.15 14.14 8.83
C ALA A 322 -1.79 12.94 9.57
N SER A 323 -1.55 11.72 9.10
CA SER A 323 -2.03 10.51 9.76
C SER A 323 -1.39 10.27 11.12
N ILE A 324 -0.07 10.43 11.23
CA ILE A 324 0.65 10.32 12.50
C ILE A 324 0.11 11.37 13.49
N LEU A 325 -0.04 12.62 13.03
CA LEU A 325 -0.57 13.71 13.84
C LEU A 325 -2.01 13.42 14.31
N MET A 326 -2.89 12.97 13.42
CA MET A 326 -4.26 12.62 13.76
C MET A 326 -4.34 11.47 14.77
N HIS A 327 -3.57 10.40 14.60
CA HIS A 327 -3.54 9.30 15.58
C HIS A 327 -3.07 9.77 16.95
N TRP A 328 -2.06 10.64 17.00
CA TRP A 328 -1.60 11.25 18.24
C TRP A 328 -2.70 12.11 18.88
N MET A 329 -3.31 13.04 18.15
CA MET A 329 -4.37 13.90 18.70
C MET A 329 -5.59 13.08 19.15
N LEU A 330 -5.99 12.05 18.39
CA LEU A 330 -7.10 11.18 18.77
C LEU A 330 -6.82 10.47 20.10
N SER A 331 -5.58 10.02 20.35
CA SER A 331 -5.18 9.45 21.66
C SER A 331 -5.31 10.42 22.84
N GLN A 332 -5.25 11.72 22.57
CA GLN A 332 -5.40 12.77 23.59
C GLN A 332 -6.84 13.32 23.65
N SER A 333 -7.73 12.88 22.76
CA SER A 333 -9.10 13.39 22.64
C SER A 333 -10.08 12.68 23.56
N ILE A 334 -9.99 11.35 23.63
CA ILE A 334 -10.73 10.46 24.53
C ILE A 334 -9.72 9.46 25.08
N PHE A 335 -9.57 9.40 26.40
CA PHE A 335 -8.58 8.56 27.07
C PHE A 335 -9.20 7.93 28.31
N ILE A 336 -8.65 6.81 28.78
CA ILE A 336 -9.15 6.13 29.98
C ILE A 336 -8.59 6.85 31.21
N VAL A 337 -9.46 7.11 32.19
CA VAL A 337 -9.11 7.67 33.49
C VAL A 337 -9.54 6.71 34.59
N ALA A 338 -8.64 6.43 35.52
CA ALA A 338 -8.96 5.72 36.75
C ALA A 338 -9.29 6.75 37.83
N VAL A 339 -10.45 6.62 38.47
CA VAL A 339 -10.86 7.49 39.57
C VAL A 339 -10.68 6.73 40.89
N GLU A 340 -9.88 7.30 41.77
CA GLU A 340 -9.69 6.82 43.13
C GLU A 340 -10.69 7.51 44.06
N GLN A 341 -11.42 6.73 44.86
CA GLN A 341 -12.34 7.26 45.86
C GLN A 341 -12.02 6.63 47.21
N SER A 342 -11.68 7.48 48.18
CA SER A 342 -11.37 7.09 49.57
C SER A 342 -10.25 6.06 49.72
N GLY A 343 -9.15 6.19 48.96
CA GLY A 343 -8.00 5.28 49.03
C GLY A 343 -8.15 3.98 48.22
N PHE A 344 -9.21 3.87 47.40
CA PHE A 344 -9.49 2.69 46.59
C PHE A 344 -9.81 3.05 45.13
N TRP A 345 -9.24 2.30 44.19
CA TRP A 345 -9.50 2.40 42.75
C TRP A 345 -10.87 1.81 42.38
N LYS A 346 -11.92 2.60 42.56
CA LYS A 346 -13.30 2.10 42.46
C LYS A 346 -13.81 2.08 41.01
N GLU A 347 -13.42 3.00 40.13
CA GLU A 347 -13.98 3.08 38.77
C GLU A 347 -12.96 3.46 37.67
N PHE A 348 -12.99 2.75 36.53
CA PHE A 348 -12.40 3.26 35.28
C PHE A 348 -13.50 3.92 34.46
N THR A 349 -13.24 5.13 34.00
CA THR A 349 -14.10 5.87 33.08
C THR A 349 -13.27 6.40 31.91
N CYS A 350 -13.91 7.06 30.95
CA CYS A 350 -13.23 7.82 29.92
C CYS A 350 -13.21 9.30 30.30
N GLY A 351 -12.06 9.95 30.17
CA GLY A 351 -11.94 11.40 30.11
C GLY A 351 -11.90 11.87 28.66
N TYR A 352 -12.24 13.13 28.43
CA TYR A 352 -12.08 13.76 27.12
C TYR A 352 -11.41 15.14 27.24
N SER A 353 -10.80 15.60 26.14
CA SER A 353 -10.16 16.92 26.06
C SER A 353 -10.82 17.77 24.97
N PRO A 354 -11.62 18.80 25.33
CA PRO A 354 -12.32 19.65 24.36
C PRO A 354 -11.38 20.33 23.36
N ILE A 355 -10.24 20.85 23.84
CA ILE A 355 -9.26 21.53 22.99
C ILE A 355 -8.69 20.57 21.94
N THR A 356 -8.32 19.36 22.35
CA THR A 356 -7.81 18.34 21.42
C THR A 356 -8.88 17.94 20.40
N ILE A 357 -10.14 17.78 20.81
CA ILE A 357 -11.25 17.48 19.91
C ILE A 357 -11.40 18.57 18.83
N ILE A 358 -11.28 19.85 19.20
CA ILE A 358 -11.30 20.96 18.23
C ILE A 358 -10.17 20.83 17.20
N PHE A 359 -8.93 20.55 17.63
CA PHE A 359 -7.81 20.34 16.72
C PHE A 359 -8.00 19.14 15.78
N VAL A 360 -8.55 18.03 16.30
CA VAL A 360 -8.94 16.85 15.50
C VAL A 360 -9.94 17.23 14.41
N ILE A 361 -10.97 18.01 14.74
CA ILE A 361 -12.00 18.45 13.77
C ILE A 361 -11.39 19.35 12.69
N ILE A 362 -10.58 20.33 13.08
CA ILE A 362 -9.94 21.26 12.14
C ILE A 362 -9.06 20.47 11.15
N THR A 363 -8.27 19.52 11.66
CA THR A 363 -7.38 18.72 10.82
C THR A 363 -8.17 17.76 9.94
N ALA A 364 -9.23 17.12 10.46
CA ALA A 364 -10.13 16.29 9.66
C ALA A 364 -10.83 17.08 8.54
N ALA A 365 -11.30 18.30 8.83
CA ALA A 365 -11.92 19.19 7.84
C ALA A 365 -10.93 19.60 6.75
N PHE A 366 -9.68 19.92 7.12
CA PHE A 366 -8.61 20.22 6.17
C PHE A 366 -8.32 19.01 5.26
N MET A 367 -8.21 17.81 5.82
CA MET A 367 -8.02 16.58 5.05
C MET A 367 -9.20 16.32 4.10
N ALA A 368 -10.45 16.49 4.56
CA ALA A 368 -11.63 16.32 3.72
C ALA A 368 -11.68 17.34 2.56
N ALA A 369 -11.39 18.61 2.85
CA ALA A 369 -11.30 19.67 1.84
C ALA A 369 -10.22 19.35 0.79
N ALA A 370 -9.06 18.82 1.21
CA ALA A 370 -8.01 18.42 0.27
C ALA A 370 -8.48 17.34 -0.73
N VAL A 371 -9.21 16.31 -0.27
CA VAL A 371 -9.84 15.32 -1.18
C VAL A 371 -10.79 16.01 -2.15
N ILE A 372 -11.72 16.82 -1.64
CA ILE A 372 -12.75 17.48 -2.47
C ILE A 372 -12.09 18.39 -3.51
N ILE A 373 -11.14 19.24 -3.12
CA ILE A 373 -10.41 20.13 -4.03
C ILE A 373 -9.71 19.32 -5.11
N THR A 374 -9.04 18.22 -4.75
CA THR A 374 -8.38 17.37 -5.76
C THR A 374 -9.38 16.66 -6.66
N ALA A 375 -10.53 16.19 -6.14
CA ALA A 375 -11.57 15.52 -6.90
C ALA A 375 -12.28 16.45 -7.89
N LEU A 376 -12.40 17.74 -7.55
CA LEU A 376 -12.97 18.77 -8.43
C LEU A 376 -12.02 19.23 -9.55
N ARG A 377 -10.73 18.89 -9.47
CA ARG A 377 -9.77 19.23 -10.55
C ARG A 377 -10.05 18.38 -11.78
N ARG A 378 -10.29 19.04 -12.91
CA ARG A 378 -10.44 18.37 -14.20
C ARG A 378 -9.15 17.65 -14.57
N LEU A 379 -9.28 16.39 -14.98
CA LEU A 379 -8.18 15.63 -15.55
C LEU A 379 -7.95 16.11 -16.99
N PRO A 380 -6.79 16.68 -17.35
CA PRO A 380 -6.49 16.95 -18.75
C PRO A 380 -6.24 15.60 -19.43
N THR A 381 -7.15 15.18 -20.31
CA THR A 381 -7.06 13.90 -21.04
C THR A 381 -7.10 14.17 -22.54
N THR A 382 -6.03 13.76 -23.22
CA THR A 382 -6.03 13.54 -24.68
C THR A 382 -6.28 12.07 -25.01
N MET A 383 -6.24 11.21 -23.99
CA MET A 383 -6.39 9.76 -24.06
C MET A 383 -7.68 9.32 -23.34
N PRO A 384 -8.38 8.28 -23.82
CA PRO A 384 -9.49 7.68 -23.10
C PRO A 384 -9.10 7.22 -21.69
N VAL A 385 -9.99 7.46 -20.74
CA VAL A 385 -9.79 7.01 -19.36
C VAL A 385 -10.00 5.50 -19.30
N ALA A 386 -8.89 4.74 -19.31
CA ALA A 386 -8.92 3.28 -19.15
C ALA A 386 -9.07 2.85 -17.68
N SER A 387 -8.81 3.76 -16.73
CA SER A 387 -8.73 3.47 -15.29
C SER A 387 -7.79 2.28 -15.05
N SER A 388 -8.26 1.22 -14.39
CA SER A 388 -7.59 -0.04 -14.10
C SER A 388 -7.92 -1.17 -15.10
N CYS A 389 -8.72 -0.92 -16.13
CA CYS A 389 -9.26 -1.99 -16.97
C CYS A 389 -8.17 -2.64 -17.84
N SER A 390 -7.88 -3.92 -17.58
CA SER A 390 -6.86 -4.67 -18.35
C SER A 390 -7.17 -4.77 -19.84
N LEU A 391 -8.44 -4.78 -20.23
CA LEU A 391 -8.85 -4.84 -21.64
C LEU A 391 -8.59 -3.52 -22.36
N ALA A 392 -8.92 -2.39 -21.73
CA ALA A 392 -8.64 -1.07 -22.26
C ALA A 392 -7.13 -0.81 -22.36
N ILE A 393 -6.37 -1.30 -21.37
CA ILE A 393 -4.91 -1.24 -21.39
C ILE A 393 -4.35 -2.09 -22.55
N ALA A 394 -4.84 -3.32 -22.72
CA ALA A 394 -4.39 -4.20 -23.81
C ALA A 394 -4.72 -3.63 -25.19
N ALA A 395 -5.93 -3.08 -25.37
CA ALA A 395 -6.35 -2.44 -26.61
C ALA A 395 -5.43 -1.26 -26.99
N ALA A 396 -5.01 -0.46 -26.01
CA ALA A 396 -4.08 0.64 -26.24
C ALA A 396 -2.64 0.19 -26.59
N CYS A 397 -2.29 -1.08 -26.39
CA CYS A 397 -0.96 -1.63 -26.69
C CYS A 397 -0.87 -2.29 -28.06
N HIS A 398 -1.96 -2.38 -28.83
CA HIS A 398 -1.92 -3.00 -30.15
C HIS A 398 -1.25 -2.07 -31.18
N HIS A 399 -0.47 -2.67 -32.09
CA HIS A 399 0.15 -1.96 -33.21
C HIS A 399 -0.73 -2.12 -34.46
N PRO A 400 -0.88 -1.10 -35.33
CA PRO A 400 -1.72 -1.17 -36.54
C PRO A 400 -1.31 -2.26 -37.54
N ASP A 401 -0.08 -2.75 -37.43
CA ASP A 401 0.50 -3.76 -38.33
C ASP A 401 0.51 -5.16 -37.71
N ASN A 402 -0.03 -5.32 -36.50
CA ASN A 402 0.03 -6.54 -35.69
C ASN A 402 1.45 -7.11 -35.50
N THR A 403 2.48 -6.28 -35.69
CA THR A 403 3.88 -6.66 -35.49
C THR A 403 4.25 -6.58 -34.00
N PRO A 404 4.74 -7.67 -33.39
CA PRO A 404 5.21 -7.63 -32.01
C PRO A 404 6.41 -6.70 -31.87
N GLN A 405 6.36 -5.78 -30.90
CA GLN A 405 7.49 -4.91 -30.53
C GLN A 405 7.92 -5.22 -29.10
N PRO A 406 8.72 -6.28 -28.88
CA PRO A 406 9.11 -6.69 -27.53
C PRO A 406 9.91 -5.61 -26.79
N ASP A 407 10.74 -4.87 -27.51
CA ASP A 407 11.64 -3.86 -26.94
C ASP A 407 10.95 -2.52 -26.64
N ALA A 408 9.75 -2.28 -27.18
CA ALA A 408 9.05 -1.00 -27.01
C ALA A 408 8.79 -0.65 -25.54
N SER A 409 8.64 -1.67 -24.68
CA SER A 409 8.44 -1.48 -23.24
C SER A 409 9.64 -0.86 -22.52
N ALA A 410 10.85 -0.96 -23.09
CA ALA A 410 12.09 -0.44 -22.51
C ALA A 410 12.32 1.05 -22.80
N PHE A 411 11.57 1.64 -23.74
CA PHE A 411 11.73 3.02 -24.20
C PHE A 411 10.57 3.93 -23.73
N PRO A 412 10.74 5.26 -23.77
CA PRO A 412 9.64 6.19 -23.52
C PRO A 412 8.51 6.05 -24.56
N LEU A 413 7.30 5.82 -24.07
CA LEU A 413 6.09 5.66 -24.88
C LEU A 413 5.25 6.94 -24.87
N GLN A 414 4.52 7.17 -25.95
CA GLN A 414 3.44 8.15 -26.03
C GLN A 414 2.22 7.48 -26.66
N TRP A 415 1.04 7.84 -26.17
CA TRP A 415 -0.21 7.40 -26.76
C TRP A 415 -0.70 8.44 -27.76
N GLY A 416 -1.15 7.99 -28.93
CA GLY A 416 -1.68 8.85 -29.98
C GLY A 416 -1.95 8.06 -31.26
N VAL A 417 -2.23 8.79 -32.34
CA VAL A 417 -2.46 8.22 -33.67
C VAL A 417 -1.15 7.69 -34.22
N MET A 418 -1.13 6.41 -34.57
CA MET A 418 0.07 5.68 -34.98
C MET A 418 0.28 5.75 -36.50
N TRP A 419 1.54 5.61 -36.89
CA TRP A 419 1.93 5.51 -38.30
C TRP A 419 2.06 4.04 -38.69
N ARG A 420 1.66 3.73 -39.93
CA ARG A 420 1.93 2.44 -40.59
C ARG A 420 3.07 2.64 -41.57
N GLN A 421 3.99 1.68 -41.60
CA GLN A 421 5.07 1.68 -42.56
C GLN A 421 4.63 0.91 -43.81
N ARG A 422 4.60 1.56 -44.98
CA ARG A 422 4.26 0.93 -46.26
C ARG A 422 5.52 0.72 -47.09
N GLU A 423 5.69 -0.49 -47.64
CA GLU A 423 6.93 -0.92 -48.32
C GLU A 423 7.33 0.00 -49.50
N GLU A 424 6.38 0.68 -50.15
CA GLU A 424 6.64 1.44 -51.38
C GLU A 424 6.44 2.98 -51.28
N SER A 425 5.84 3.52 -50.21
CA SER A 425 5.40 4.94 -50.18
C SER A 425 5.66 5.72 -48.89
N GLY A 426 6.43 5.17 -47.94
CA GLY A 426 6.77 5.86 -46.70
C GLY A 426 5.81 5.58 -45.54
N ARG A 427 5.72 6.50 -44.57
CA ARG A 427 4.86 6.36 -43.39
C ARG A 427 3.49 6.98 -43.67
N GLU A 428 2.43 6.20 -43.50
CA GLU A 428 1.04 6.64 -43.65
C GLU A 428 0.40 6.75 -42.26
N LEU A 429 -0.37 7.82 -42.02
CA LEU A 429 -1.10 8.00 -40.77
C LEU A 429 -2.26 6.99 -40.74
N THR A 430 -2.36 6.21 -39.68
CA THR A 430 -3.43 5.21 -39.55
C THR A 430 -4.64 5.78 -38.82
N ASN A 431 -5.80 5.13 -38.97
CA ASN A 431 -6.94 5.35 -38.08
C ASN A 431 -6.79 4.56 -36.77
N HIS A 432 -5.58 4.24 -36.31
CA HIS A 432 -5.35 3.45 -35.10
C HIS A 432 -4.66 4.29 -34.03
N CYS A 433 -5.16 4.22 -32.79
CA CYS A 433 -4.56 4.89 -31.64
C CYS A 433 -3.97 3.87 -30.67
N GLY A 434 -2.73 4.08 -30.27
CA GLY A 434 -2.03 3.17 -29.37
C GLY A 434 -0.74 3.75 -28.83
N PHE A 435 -0.07 2.97 -27.98
CA PHE A 435 1.26 3.30 -27.47
C PHE A 435 2.31 3.04 -28.53
N SER A 436 3.19 4.02 -28.74
CA SER A 436 4.36 3.86 -29.60
C SER A 436 5.60 4.48 -29.00
N GLN A 437 6.74 3.82 -29.21
CA GLN A 437 8.07 4.40 -29.01
C GLN A 437 8.45 5.39 -30.12
N TYR A 438 7.76 5.35 -31.26
CA TYR A 438 7.95 6.25 -32.40
C TYR A 438 7.04 7.49 -32.29
N PRO A 439 7.28 8.56 -33.09
CA PRO A 439 6.39 9.71 -33.19
C PRO A 439 4.92 9.31 -33.38
N VAL A 440 4.01 9.97 -32.68
CA VAL A 440 2.54 9.77 -32.78
C VAL A 440 1.87 11.13 -32.88
N GLU A 441 0.76 11.21 -33.61
CA GLU A 441 -0.03 12.42 -33.72
C GLU A 441 -1.11 12.49 -32.64
N ARG A 442 -1.62 13.71 -32.38
CA ARG A 442 -2.74 13.88 -31.46
C ARG A 442 -4.04 13.43 -32.15
N PRO A 443 -4.94 12.72 -31.44
CA PRO A 443 -6.24 12.42 -32.00
C PRO A 443 -7.05 13.70 -32.22
N GLU A 444 -7.80 13.73 -33.31
CA GLU A 444 -8.67 14.83 -33.70
C GLU A 444 -10.09 14.59 -33.22
N GLU A 445 -10.77 15.65 -32.80
CA GLU A 445 -12.15 15.58 -32.34
C GLU A 445 -13.08 15.25 -33.51
N GLY A 446 -13.97 14.27 -33.33
CA GLY A 446 -14.92 13.83 -34.36
C GLY A 446 -14.41 12.75 -35.32
N VAL A 447 -13.13 12.35 -35.22
CA VAL A 447 -12.56 11.26 -36.04
C VAL A 447 -12.75 9.90 -35.36
N VAL A 448 -13.16 8.89 -36.13
CA VAL A 448 -13.32 7.51 -35.63
C VAL A 448 -12.03 6.73 -35.83
N TYR A 449 -11.39 6.38 -34.71
CA TYR A 449 -10.23 5.50 -34.67
C TYR A 449 -10.67 4.05 -34.40
N ARG A 450 -10.08 3.07 -35.10
CA ARG A 450 -10.40 1.64 -35.05
C ARG A 450 -9.29 0.80 -34.45
#